data_AF-A0A534JSM2-F1
#
_entry.id   AF-A0A534JSM2-F1
#
_cell.length_a   1.000
_cell.length_b   1.000
_cell.length_c   1.000
_cell.angle_alpha   90.00
_cell.angle_beta   90.00
_cell.angle_gamma   90.00
#
_symmetry.space_group_name_H-M   'P 1'
#
loop_
_entity.id
_entity.type
_entity.pdbx_description
1 polymer ?
#
loop_
_entity_poly.entity_id
_entity_poly.type
_entity_poly.pdbx_seq_one_letter_code
_entity_poly.pdbx_strand_id
1 'polypeptide(L)' 'MIAELQNAYTQAVERVGVSTVNVSMTSGPYGQPFGRPWPRRGIGSGVILDGQGHILTTYHVVDGADKVIVTFA' A
#
# COMPACT_ATOMS: atom_id res chain seq x y z
N MET A 1 17.81 -22.60 -18.21
CA MET A 1 17.45 -22.82 -16.78
C MET A 1 17.46 -21.53 -15.94
N ILE A 2 18.58 -20.87 -15.60
CA ILE A 2 18.54 -19.61 -14.79
C ILE A 2 17.99 -18.41 -15.58
N ALA A 3 18.39 -18.27 -16.85
CA ALA A 3 17.93 -17.17 -17.70
C ALA A 3 16.41 -17.21 -17.98
N GLU A 4 15.85 -18.40 -18.13
CA GLU A 4 14.40 -18.57 -18.34
C GLU A 4 13.60 -18.20 -17.09
N LEU A 5 14.10 -18.60 -15.91
CA LEU A 5 13.48 -18.23 -14.64
C LEU A 5 13.52 -16.71 -14.43
N GLN A 6 14.66 -16.07 -14.72
CA GLN A 6 14.78 -14.62 -14.67
C GLN A 6 13.78 -13.94 -15.60
N ASN A 7 13.66 -14.41 -16.85
CA ASN A 7 12.70 -13.86 -17.80
C ASN A 7 11.24 -14.01 -17.31
N ALA A 8 10.89 -15.17 -16.74
CA ALA A 8 9.57 -15.39 -16.17
C ALA A 8 9.26 -14.42 -15.02
N TYR A 9 10.21 -14.17 -14.12
CA TYR A 9 10.04 -13.18 -13.06
C TYR A 9 9.90 -11.76 -13.60
N THR A 10 10.74 -11.35 -14.55
CA THR A 10 10.66 -10.02 -15.15
C THR A 10 9.30 -9.79 -15.80
N GLN A 11 8.82 -10.74 -16.61
CA GLN A 11 7.51 -10.64 -17.25
C GLN A 11 6.36 -10.57 -16.25
N ALA A 12 6.45 -11.33 -15.14
CA ALA A 12 5.45 -11.26 -14.08
C ALA A 12 5.41 -9.86 -13.47
N VAL A 13 6.58 -9.30 -13.11
CA VAL A 13 6.69 -7.95 -12.52
C VAL A 13 6.18 -6.87 -13.48
N GLU A 14 6.58 -6.91 -14.75
CA GLU A 14 6.12 -5.93 -15.76
C GLU A 14 4.60 -5.98 -15.94
N ARG A 15 4.01 -7.18 -15.94
CA ARG A 15 2.58 -7.36 -16.13
C ARG A 15 1.75 -6.90 -14.94
N VAL A 16 2.22 -7.14 -13.71
CA VAL A 16 1.45 -6.87 -12.48
C VAL A 16 1.82 -5.55 -11.81
N GLY A 17 3.00 -4.99 -12.10
CA GLY A 17 3.51 -3.78 -11.46
C GLY A 17 2.55 -2.61 -11.59
N VAL A 18 1.92 -2.43 -12.75
CA VAL A 18 0.91 -1.38 -13.01
C VAL A 18 -0.34 -1.48 -12.14
N SER A 19 -0.63 -2.66 -11.59
CA SER A 19 -1.76 -2.89 -10.68
C SER A 19 -1.39 -2.78 -9.19
N THR A 20 -0.11 -2.63 -8.89
CA THR A 20 0.39 -2.52 -7.52
C THR A 20 0.47 -1.06 -7.10
N VAL A 21 -0.10 -0.73 -5.95
CA VAL A 21 -0.14 0.63 -5.42
C VAL A 21 0.51 0.70 -4.04
N ASN A 22 1.02 1.89 -3.70
CA ASN A 22 1.39 2.19 -2.32
C ASN A 22 0.14 2.66 -1.57
N VAL A 23 -0.06 2.13 -0.36
CA VAL A 23 -1.14 2.53 0.54
C VAL A 23 -0.52 3.10 1.79
N SER A 24 -0.82 4.35 2.09
CA SER A 24 -0.41 4.99 3.33
C SER A 24 -1.62 5.53 4.07
N MET A 25 -1.56 5.54 5.40
CA MET A 25 -2.60 6.13 6.22
C MET A 25 -2.03 7.16 7.18
N THR A 26 -2.87 8.13 7.51
CA THR A 26 -2.70 8.98 8.69
C THR A 26 -3.95 8.88 9.54
N SER A 27 -3.75 8.86 10.85
CA SER A 27 -4.81 9.00 11.85
C SER A 27 -4.57 10.25 12.67
N GLY A 28 -5.64 10.77 13.24
CA GLY A 28 -5.64 11.88 14.17
C GLY A 28 -4.75 11.58 15.37
N PRO A 29 -4.40 12.61 16.15
CA PRO A 29 -3.46 12.44 17.23
C PRO A 29 -3.98 11.45 18.27
N TYR A 30 -3.24 10.36 18.45
CA TYR A 30 -3.56 9.28 19.39
C TYR A 30 -2.48 9.22 20.47
N GLY A 31 -2.82 9.62 21.71
CA GLY A 31 -2.01 9.43 22.92
C GLY A 31 -0.62 10.06 22.92
N GLN A 32 -0.32 10.91 23.90
CA GLN A 32 0.95 11.64 23.95
C GLN A 32 2.01 10.91 24.79
N PRO A 33 3.15 10.52 24.22
CA PRO A 33 4.43 10.69 24.90
C PRO A 33 4.76 12.19 24.87
N PHE A 34 4.86 12.84 26.02
CA PHE A 34 5.38 14.22 26.16
C PHE A 34 4.52 15.38 25.60
N GLY A 35 3.20 15.25 25.58
CA GLY A 35 2.28 16.38 25.33
C GLY A 35 2.20 16.89 23.88
N ARG A 36 2.85 16.23 22.90
CA ARG A 36 2.75 16.61 21.48
C ARG A 36 1.87 15.63 20.69
N PRO A 37 0.85 16.10 19.96
CA PRO A 37 0.08 15.25 19.05
C PRO A 37 1.00 14.69 17.96
N TRP A 38 1.23 13.37 17.95
CA TRP A 38 1.90 12.69 16.85
C TRP A 38 0.88 11.84 16.09
N PRO A 39 0.68 12.05 14.78
CA PRO A 39 -0.23 11.24 14.00
C PRO A 39 0.33 9.82 13.87
N ARG A 40 -0.50 8.78 14.04
CA ARG A 40 -0.06 7.42 13.68
C ARG A 40 -0.06 7.31 12.16
N ARG A 41 1.04 6.81 11.62
CA ARG A 41 1.22 6.54 10.19
C ARG A 41 1.29 5.03 9.97
N GLY A 42 0.54 4.55 8.99
CA GLY A 42 0.64 3.18 8.47
C GLY A 42 1.12 3.24 7.03
N ILE A 43 1.92 2.24 6.63
CA ILE A 43 2.45 2.10 5.27
C ILE A 43 2.28 0.64 4.86
N GLY A 44 1.81 0.43 3.64
CA GLY A 44 1.64 -0.88 3.03
C GLY A 44 1.50 -0.78 1.52
N SER A 45 1.04 -1.88 0.92
CA SER A 45 0.72 -1.97 -0.50
C SER A 45 -0.72 -2.40 -0.71
N GLY A 46 -1.19 -2.23 -1.93
CA GLY A 46 -2.46 -2.76 -2.38
C GLY A 46 -2.41 -3.20 -3.84
N VAL A 47 -3.46 -3.90 -4.26
CA VAL A 47 -3.64 -4.36 -5.63
C VAL A 47 -4.98 -3.83 -6.16
N ILE A 48 -4.96 -3.22 -7.34
CA ILE A 48 -6.15 -2.79 -8.07
C ILE A 48 -6.90 -4.03 -8.56
N LEU A 49 -8.19 -4.15 -8.22
CA LEU A 49 -9.03 -5.28 -8.61
C LEU A 49 -9.71 -5.06 -9.95
N ASP A 50 -10.09 -3.82 -10.26
CA ASP A 50 -10.82 -3.47 -11.48
C ASP A 50 -10.64 -1.99 -11.88
N GLY A 51 -11.17 -1.65 -13.06
CA GLY A 51 -11.15 -0.28 -13.60
C GLY A 51 -12.14 0.70 -12.95
N GLN A 52 -12.89 0.29 -11.92
CA GLN A 52 -13.74 1.19 -11.13
C GLN A 52 -12.99 1.78 -9.92
N GLY A 53 -11.77 1.30 -9.66
CA GLY A 53 -10.91 1.81 -8.59
C GLY A 53 -11.02 1.03 -7.28
N HIS A 54 -11.56 -0.19 -7.28
CA HIS A 54 -11.50 -1.05 -6.10
C HIS A 54 -10.08 -1.56 -5.85
N ILE A 55 -9.62 -1.46 -4.60
CA ILE A 55 -8.25 -1.83 -4.21
C ILE A 55 -8.32 -2.78 -3.01
N LEU A 56 -7.59 -3.90 -3.11
CA LEU A 56 -7.37 -4.83 -2.01
C LEU A 56 -6.10 -4.44 -1.24
N THR A 57 -6.19 -4.35 0.09
CA THR A 57 -5.03 -4.17 0.99
C THR A 57 -5.26 -4.95 2.28
N THR A 58 -4.27 -4.99 3.16
CA THR A 58 -4.39 -5.66 4.47
C THR A 58 -5.16 -4.78 5.45
N TYR A 59 -6.03 -5.40 6.26
CA TYR A 59 -6.86 -4.69 7.24
C TYR A 59 -6.02 -3.80 8.18
N HIS A 60 -4.92 -4.31 8.72
CA HIS A 60 -4.07 -3.58 9.67
C HIS A 60 -3.36 -2.36 9.06
N VAL A 61 -3.28 -2.23 7.73
CA VAL A 61 -2.68 -1.05 7.06
C VAL A 61 -3.65 0.13 7.11
N VAL A 62 -4.96 -0.11 7.14
CA VAL A 62 -6.01 0.93 7.10
C VAL A 62 -6.80 1.04 8.40
N ASP A 63 -6.59 0.13 9.34
CA ASP A 63 -7.30 0.12 10.63
C ASP A 63 -7.04 1.40 11.44
N GLY A 64 -8.12 2.07 11.83
CA GLY A 64 -8.08 3.35 12.55
C GLY A 64 -7.53 4.54 11.74
N ALA A 65 -7.51 4.45 10.41
CA ALA A 65 -7.14 5.56 9.54
C ALA A 65 -8.23 6.62 9.46
N ASP A 66 -7.87 7.89 9.68
CA ASP A 66 -8.77 9.02 9.33
C ASP A 66 -8.67 9.34 7.84
N LYS A 67 -7.50 9.11 7.26
CA LYS A 67 -7.24 9.31 5.84
C LYS A 67 -6.33 8.22 5.31
N VAL A 68 -6.75 7.62 4.20
CA VAL A 68 -5.96 6.70 3.39
C VAL A 68 -5.53 7.45 2.12
N ILE A 69 -4.26 7.32 1.76
CA ILE A 69 -3.66 7.89 0.55
C ILE A 69 -3.14 6.72 -0.27
N VAL A 70 -3.63 6.64 -1.51
CA VAL A 70 -3.17 5.67 -2.50
C VAL A 70 -2.28 6.39 -3.50
N THR A 71 -1.08 5.87 -3.70
CA THR A 71 -0.12 6.39 -4.68
C THR A 71 0.13 5.34 -5.75
N PHE A 72 -0.09 5.73 -7.00
CA PHE A 72 0.24 4.95 -8.19
C PHE A 72 1.68 5.27 -8.60
N ALA A 73 2.40 4.26 -9.09
CA ALA A 73 3.76 4.40 -9.62
C ALA A 73 3.73 4.81 -11.10
#